data_AF-A0A8J7EDR3-F1
#
_entry.id   AF-A0A8J7EDR3-F1
#
_cell.length_a   1.000
_cell.length_b   1.000
_cell.length_c   1.000
_cell.angle_alpha   90.00
_cell.angle_beta   90.00
_cell.angle_gamma   90.00
#
_symmetry.space_group_name_H-M   'P 1'
#
loop_
_entity.id
_entity.type
_entity.pdbx_description
1 polymer ?
#
loop_
_entity_poly.entity_id
_entity_poly.type
_entity_poly.pdbx_seq_one_letter_code
_entity_poly.pdbx_strand_id
1 'polypeptide(L)' 'MDSVLLKEAALKLSPFERAQLIDALWQSLDPAEQAEIDAAWLEESQDRLAAYRQGEVEAVDGESALASLRENLSQ' A
#
# COMPACT_ATOMS: atom_id res chain seq x y z
N MET A 1 -16.89 1.12 24.28
CA MET A 1 -18.10 1.85 23.86
C MET A 1 -17.79 2.78 22.68
N ASP A 2 -16.60 3.40 22.64
CA ASP A 2 -16.28 4.48 21.71
C ASP A 2 -16.01 4.04 20.26
N SER A 3 -15.45 2.86 20.02
CA SER A 3 -15.18 2.38 18.65
C SER A 3 -16.45 2.10 17.85
N VAL A 4 -17.52 1.68 18.52
CA VAL A 4 -18.83 1.44 17.89
C VAL A 4 -19.45 2.76 17.43
N LEU A 5 -19.39 3.80 18.27
CA LEU A 5 -19.88 5.15 17.93
C LEU A 5 -19.08 5.79 16.79
N LEU A 6 -17.75 5.64 16.79
CA LEU A 6 -16.88 6.15 15.71
C LEU A 6 -17.21 5.49 14.37
N LYS A 7 -17.41 4.17 14.38
CA LYS A 7 -17.82 3.43 13.17
C LYS A 7 -19.18 3.91 12.66
N GLU A 8 -20.17 4.03 13.54
CA GLU A 8 -21.51 4.49 13.15
C GLU A 8 -21.50 5.91 12.59
N ALA A 9 -20.69 6.80 13.15
CA ALA A 9 -20.52 8.16 12.64
C ALA A 9 -19.83 8.16 11.25
N ALA A 10 -18.76 7.39 11.08
CA ALA A 10 -18.07 7.28 9.79
C ALA A 10 -18.97 6.68 8.70
N LEU A 11 -19.83 5.71 9.03
CA LEU A 11 -20.74 5.09 8.07
C LEU A 11 -21.88 6.02 7.61
N LYS A 12 -22.19 7.09 8.37
CA LYS A 12 -23.17 8.12 7.98
C LYS A 12 -22.63 9.12 6.96
N LEU A 13 -21.31 9.21 6.79
CA LEU A 13 -20.68 10.05 5.78
C LEU A 13 -21.01 9.54 4.37
N SER A 14 -21.01 10.46 3.40
CA SER A 14 -21.10 10.10 1.98
C SER A 14 -19.89 9.24 1.56
N PRO A 15 -19.98 8.46 0.47
CA PRO A 15 -18.86 7.66 0.00
C PRO A 15 -17.56 8.46 -0.20
N PHE A 16 -17.67 9.70 -0.68
CA PHE A 16 -16.51 10.57 -0.90
C PHE A 16 -15.88 11.05 0.40
N GLU A 17 -16.68 11.52 1.36
CA GLU A 17 -16.20 11.93 2.69
C GLU A 17 -15.59 10.74 3.46
N ARG A 18 -16.12 9.53 3.28
CA ARG A 18 -15.50 8.33 3.84
C ARG A 18 -14.13 8.05 3.24
N ALA A 19 -13.97 8.20 1.92
CA ALA A 19 -12.68 8.03 1.28
C ALA A 19 -11.66 9.04 1.82
N GLN A 20 -12.04 10.32 1.93
CA GLN A 20 -11.19 11.35 2.53
C GLN A 20 -10.81 11.04 3.98
N LEU A 21 -11.76 10.55 4.78
CA LEU A 21 -11.49 10.15 6.16
C LEU A 21 -10.54 8.95 6.23
N ILE A 22 -10.71 7.96 5.35
CA ILE A 22 -9.80 6.81 5.25
C ILE A 22 -8.40 7.29 4.91
N ASP A 23 -8.23 8.16 3.92
CA ASP A 23 -6.93 8.69 3.52
C ASP A 23 -6.24 9.42 4.68
N ALA A 24 -6.97 10.29 5.38
CA ALA A 24 -6.42 11.03 6.53
C ALA A 24 -6.04 10.11 7.70
N LEU A 25 -6.88 9.10 7.99
CA LEU A 25 -6.58 8.12 9.03
C LEU A 25 -5.38 7.25 8.65
N TRP A 26 -5.29 6.83 7.38
CA TRP A 26 -4.17 6.06 6.87
C TRP A 26 -2.86 6.83 7.03
N GLN A 27 -2.83 8.08 6.55
CA GLN A 27 -1.67 8.97 6.69
C GLN A 27 -1.27 9.22 8.15
N SER A 28 -2.24 9.23 9.08
CA SER A 28 -1.93 9.42 10.50
C SER A 28 -1.22 8.23 11.15
N LEU A 29 -1.21 7.06 10.50
CA LEU A 29 -0.50 5.87 10.95
C LEU A 29 0.95 5.83 10.46
N ASP A 30 1.32 6.72 9.54
CA ASP A 30 2.64 6.74 8.94
C ASP A 30 3.70 7.13 10.00
N PRO A 31 4.83 6.40 10.08
CA PRO A 31 5.94 6.76 10.94
C PRO A 31 6.63 8.05 10.45
N ALA A 32 7.48 8.65 11.29
CA ALA A 32 8.18 9.89 10.95
C ALA A 32 9.06 9.75 9.70
N GLU A 33 9.56 8.54 9.45
CA GLU A 33 10.43 8.19 8.34
C GLU A 33 9.66 7.84 7.04
N GLN A 34 8.31 7.85 7.04
CA GLN A 34 7.53 7.39 5.89
C GLN A 34 7.89 8.14 4.59
N ALA A 35 8.15 9.44 4.66
CA ALA A 35 8.53 10.22 3.49
C ALA A 35 9.87 9.77 2.88
N GLU A 36 10.83 9.35 3.71
CA GLU A 36 12.11 8.78 3.25
C GLU A 36 11.90 7.39 2.64
N ILE A 37 11.05 6.57 3.27
CA ILE A 37 10.67 5.26 2.77
C ILE A 37 10.00 5.39 1.40
N ASP A 38 9.06 6.30 1.23
CA ASP A 38 8.35 6.54 -0.04
C ASP A 38 9.32 6.99 -1.15
N ALA A 39 10.28 7.86 -0.82
CA ALA A 39 11.30 8.29 -1.75
C ALA A 39 12.21 7.14 -2.19
N ALA A 40 12.66 6.30 -1.25
CA ALA A 40 13.48 5.13 -1.55
C ALA A 40 12.72 4.09 -2.40
N TRP A 41 11.42 3.86 -2.12
CA TRP A 41 10.58 2.97 -2.92
C TRP A 41 10.35 3.50 -4.34
N LEU A 42 10.22 4.82 -4.50
CA LEU A 42 10.08 5.43 -5.83
C LEU A 42 11.34 5.22 -6.67
N GLU A 43 12.52 5.48 -6.08
CA GLU A 43 13.82 5.25 -6.73
C GLU A 43 13.97 3.77 -7.13
N GLU A 44 13.79 2.84 -6.18
CA GLU A 44 13.89 1.40 -6.43
C GLU A 44 12.92 0.93 -7.53
N SER A 45 11.68 1.45 -7.53
CA SER A 45 10.69 1.08 -8.54
C SER A 45 11.08 1.55 -9.93
N GLN A 46 11.67 2.75 -10.05
CA GLN A 46 12.16 3.28 -11.32
C GLN A 46 13.35 2.48 -11.82
N ASP A 47 14.30 2.15 -10.94
CA ASP A 47 15.48 1.37 -11.29
C ASP A 47 15.12 -0.04 -11.77
N ARG A 48 14.22 -0.73 -11.05
CA ARG A 48 13.72 -2.06 -11.48
C ARG A 48 13.01 -2.00 -12.83
N LEU A 49 12.21 -0.97 -13.08
CA LEU A 49 11.54 -0.80 -14.36
C LEU A 49 12.54 -0.53 -15.50
N ALA A 50 13.59 0.25 -15.23
CA ALA A 50 14.64 0.52 -16.19
C ALA A 50 15.44 -0.75 -16.53
N ALA A 51 15.86 -1.51 -15.52
CA ALA A 51 16.56 -2.78 -15.69
C ALA A 51 15.71 -3.79 -16.50
N TYR A 52 14.41 -3.89 -16.21
CA TYR A 52 13.50 -4.76 -16.96
C TYR A 52 13.42 -4.36 -18.43
N ARG A 53 13.26 -3.06 -18.71
CA ARG A 53 13.21 -2.53 -20.09
C ARG A 53 14.53 -2.74 -20.84
N GLN A 54 15.65 -2.79 -20.14
CA GLN A 54 16.98 -3.07 -20.70
C GLN A 54 17.25 -4.58 -20.85
N GLY A 55 16.38 -5.45 -20.33
CA GLY A 55 16.54 -6.91 -20.37
C GLY A 55 17.53 -7.45 -19.32
N GLU A 56 17.89 -6.63 -18.33
CA GLU A 56 18.81 -7.02 -17.26
C GLU A 56 18.13 -7.85 -16.18
N VAL A 57 16.80 -7.73 -16.05
CA VAL A 57 15.97 -8.54 -15.17
C VAL A 57 14.78 -9.10 -15.94
N GLU A 58 14.38 -10.33 -15.61
CA GLU A 58 13.20 -10.98 -16.17
C GLU A 58 11.96 -10.68 -15.33
N ALA A 59 10.80 -10.56 -15.98
CA ALA A 59 9.52 -10.49 -15.30
C ALA A 59 8.94 -11.90 -15.11
N VAL A 60 8.28 -12.09 -13.98
CA VAL A 60 7.49 -13.29 -13.69
C VAL A 60 6.00 -12.97 -13.83
N ASP A 61 5.19 -14.02 -14.02
CA ASP A 61 3.74 -13.90 -14.00
C ASP A 61 3.25 -13.40 -12.62
N GLY A 62 2.37 -12.40 -12.64
CA GLY A 62 1.92 -11.70 -11.43
C GLY A 62 1.07 -12.57 -10.50
N GLU A 63 0.21 -13.43 -11.04
CA GLU A 63 -0.60 -14.33 -10.21
C GLU A 63 0.28 -15.37 -9.51
N SER A 64 1.24 -15.92 -10.25
CA SER A 64 2.23 -16.88 -9.74
C SER A 64 3.09 -16.26 -8.63
N ALA A 65 3.60 -15.05 -8.82
CA ALA A 65 4.39 -14.34 -7.81
C ALA A 65 3.60 -14.09 -6.52
N LEU A 66 2.33 -13.65 -6.63
CA LEU A 66 1.46 -13.44 -5.48
C LEU A 66 1.10 -14.75 -4.76
N ALA A 67 0.90 -15.84 -5.51
CA ALA A 67 0.66 -17.16 -4.91
C ALA A 67 1.85 -17.61 -4.06
N SER A 68 3.07 -17.56 -4.62
CA SER A 68 4.30 -17.91 -3.89
C SER A 68 4.52 -17.04 -2.64
N LEU A 69 4.24 -15.73 -2.72
CA LEU A 69 4.33 -14.83 -1.56
C LEU A 69 3.36 -15.25 -0.44
N ARG A 70 2.11 -15.56 -0.77
CA ARG A 70 1.11 -15.99 0.22
C ARG A 70 1.49 -17.30 0.89
N GLU A 71 2.01 -18.27 0.13
CA GLU A 71 2.51 -19.53 0.68
C GLU A 71 3.63 -19.28 1.70
N ASN A 72 4.59 -18.42 1.35
CA ASN A 72 5.73 -18.10 2.21
C ASN A 72 5.36 -17.31 3.47
N LEU A 73 4.36 -16.42 3.39
CA LEU A 73 3.88 -15.61 4.53
C LEU A 73 2.91 -16.36 5.46
N SER A 74 2.45 -17.55 5.04
CA SER A 74 1.55 -18.39 5.84
C SER A 74 2.26 -19.43 6.72
N GLN A 75 3.60 -19.46 6.69
CA GLN A 75 4.46 -20.28 7.55
C GLN A 75 4.89 -19.51 8.81
#